data_AF-A0A6J4V1U7-F1
#
_entry.id   AF-A0A6J4V1U7-F1
#
_cell.length_a   1.000
_cell.length_b   1.000
_cell.length_c   1.000
_cell.angle_alpha   90.00
_cell.angle_beta   90.00
_cell.angle_gamma   90.00
#
_symmetry.space_group_name_H-M   'P 1'
#
loop_
_entity.id
_entity.type
_entity.pdbx_description
1 polymer ?
#
loop_
_entity_poly.entity_id
_entity_poly.type
_entity_poly.pdbx_seq_one_letter_code
_entity_poly.pdbx_strand_id
1 'polypeptide(L)'
;MYTRLKPLLFKSDPERIHEHAMHMLSWAAEHPGALRLLGAVCTVRDPRLTTHAFGLTFPNPVGLAAGFDKNAVAVPTWAALGFGFVEVGSVTAHAQPGNPKPRLFRLPEDEAIINRLGFNNEGVEAVAARLSALRETGQVRVPLGVNIGKSKVTPLKNAPQDYLVSLRRLWPHADYFVINVSSPNTPGLRALQERGRLQELLSAVAEFAAYQPPKPVLLKVAPDLSDAALAEVAELAVTHKLAGLVATNTTVSREGLKTSLNETGGLSGRPLRARSLGVLHFLTGLGTGLPIVSVGGIATSDDVFERLCAGACLVQLYTSLVYEGPLLIKKLNGGLLERLERDGLSLQNLTAVR
;
A
#
# COMPACT_ATOMS: atom_id res chain seq x y z
N MET A 1 14.60 20.36 8.49
CA MET A 1 13.52 21.27 8.07
C MET A 1 12.13 20.72 8.41
N TYR A 2 11.78 19.50 7.96
CA TYR A 2 10.45 18.91 8.22
C TYR A 2 10.08 18.84 9.71
N THR A 3 10.99 18.38 10.58
CA THR A 3 10.78 18.33 12.04
C THR A 3 10.38 19.67 12.66
N ARG A 4 10.86 20.79 12.09
CA ARG A 4 10.52 22.15 12.55
C ARG A 4 9.16 22.63 12.02
N LEU A 5 8.75 22.17 10.84
CA LEU A 5 7.45 22.49 10.22
C LEU A 5 6.32 21.59 10.75
N LYS A 6 6.64 20.36 11.16
CA LYS A 6 5.70 19.35 11.64
C LYS A 6 4.72 19.89 12.70
N PRO A 7 5.15 20.63 13.75
CA PRO A 7 4.20 21.18 14.73
C PRO A 7 3.15 22.12 14.12
N LEU A 8 3.52 22.92 13.12
CA LEU A 8 2.59 23.83 12.43
C LEU A 8 1.62 23.04 11.54
N LEU A 9 2.13 22.07 10.78
CA LEU A 9 1.31 21.16 9.96
C LEU A 9 0.34 20.35 10.81
N PHE A 10 0.71 20.06 12.05
CA PHE A 10 -0.07 19.25 12.99
C PHE A 10 -1.21 20.01 13.66
N LYS A 11 -1.24 21.34 13.56
CA LYS A 11 -2.37 22.18 14.00
C LYS A 11 -3.51 22.26 12.98
N SER A 12 -3.28 21.89 11.73
CA SER A 12 -4.32 21.91 10.68
C SER A 12 -5.19 20.66 10.71
N ASP A 13 -6.37 20.72 10.09
CA ASP A 13 -7.13 19.52 9.76
C ASP A 13 -6.26 18.55 8.94
N PRO A 14 -6.16 17.26 9.33
CA PRO A 14 -5.27 16.30 8.69
C PRO A 14 -5.67 15.98 7.25
N GLU A 15 -6.95 16.04 6.89
CA GLU A 15 -7.38 15.76 5.53
C GLU A 15 -7.06 16.95 4.61
N ARG A 16 -7.30 18.18 5.10
CA ARG A 16 -6.92 19.42 4.42
C ARG A 16 -5.42 19.45 4.16
N ILE A 17 -4.57 19.15 5.15
CA ILE A 17 -3.11 19.21 4.94
C ILE A 17 -2.64 18.12 3.97
N HIS A 18 -3.29 16.95 3.96
CA HIS A 18 -3.03 15.91 2.98
C HIS A 18 -3.42 16.37 1.56
N GLU A 19 -4.58 17.00 1.37
CA GLU A 19 -5.01 17.57 0.08
C GLU A 19 -3.99 18.62 -0.43
N HIS A 20 -3.53 19.53 0.44
CA HIS A 20 -2.49 20.51 0.07
C HIS A 20 -1.15 19.83 -0.29
N ALA A 21 -0.74 18.81 0.47
CA ALA A 21 0.46 18.05 0.15
C ALA A 21 0.33 17.36 -1.22
N MET A 22 -0.82 16.75 -1.51
CA MET A 22 -1.08 16.12 -2.79
C MET A 22 -1.07 17.12 -3.95
N HIS A 23 -1.60 18.34 -3.77
CA HIS A 23 -1.47 19.39 -4.79
C HIS A 23 -0.02 19.79 -5.07
N MET A 24 0.81 19.96 -4.02
CA MET A 24 2.23 20.27 -4.20
C MET A 24 2.99 19.13 -4.88
N LEU A 25 2.67 17.88 -4.52
CA LEU A 25 3.29 16.69 -5.12
C LEU A 25 2.84 16.48 -6.57
N SER A 26 1.58 16.80 -6.88
CA SER A 26 1.04 16.76 -8.24
C SER A 26 1.68 17.85 -9.11
N TRP A 27 1.79 19.08 -8.60
CA TRP A 27 2.57 20.13 -9.27
C TRP A 27 4.01 19.68 -9.54
N ALA A 28 4.70 19.09 -8.55
CA ALA A 28 6.05 18.59 -8.75
C ALA A 28 6.14 17.50 -9.83
N ALA A 29 5.09 16.68 -10.01
CA ALA A 29 5.05 15.64 -11.03
C ALA A 29 5.08 16.20 -12.45
N GLU A 30 4.56 17.40 -12.64
CA GLU A 30 4.51 18.11 -13.92
C GLU A 30 5.80 18.91 -14.21
N HIS A 31 6.70 19.04 -13.23
CA HIS A 31 7.89 19.89 -13.34
C HIS A 31 9.20 19.07 -13.26
N PRO A 32 9.85 18.76 -14.40
CA PRO A 32 11.07 17.95 -14.43
C PRO A 32 12.21 18.46 -13.54
N GLY A 33 12.34 19.79 -13.41
CA GLY A 33 13.33 20.41 -12.52
C GLY A 33 13.08 20.08 -11.04
N ALA A 34 11.81 20.07 -10.62
CA ALA A 34 11.42 19.70 -9.26
C ALA A 34 11.69 18.21 -9.00
N LEU A 35 11.33 17.33 -9.95
CA LEU A 35 11.62 15.89 -9.85
C LEU A 35 13.12 15.61 -9.75
N ARG A 36 13.95 16.31 -10.54
CA ARG A 36 15.41 16.17 -10.50
C ARG A 36 15.97 16.59 -9.15
N LEU A 37 15.49 17.70 -8.58
CA LEU A 37 15.90 18.17 -7.26
C LEU A 37 15.49 17.19 -6.16
N LEU A 38 14.24 16.72 -6.18
CA LEU A 38 13.74 15.73 -5.23
C LEU A 38 14.58 14.45 -5.29
N GLY A 39 14.84 13.92 -6.48
CA GLY A 39 15.66 12.72 -6.68
C GLY A 39 17.10 12.88 -6.19
N ALA A 40 17.71 14.04 -6.40
CA ALA A 40 19.06 14.32 -5.91
C ALA A 40 19.12 14.32 -4.36
N VAL A 41 18.04 14.75 -3.71
CA VAL A 41 17.99 14.91 -2.25
C VAL A 41 17.52 13.65 -1.54
N CYS A 42 16.52 12.95 -2.10
CA CYS A 42 15.74 11.91 -1.41
C CYS A 42 16.09 10.47 -1.83
N THR A 43 16.81 10.26 -2.91
CA THR A 43 17.06 8.90 -3.42
C THR A 43 18.42 8.35 -2.98
N VAL A 44 18.46 7.07 -2.62
CA VAL A 44 19.67 6.25 -2.53
C VAL A 44 19.68 5.31 -3.74
N ARG A 45 20.77 5.27 -4.50
CA ARG A 45 20.93 4.38 -5.65
C ARG A 45 22.07 3.42 -5.37
N ASP A 46 21.75 2.18 -5.09
CA ASP A 46 22.72 1.12 -4.84
C ASP A 46 22.14 -0.21 -5.37
N PRO A 47 22.85 -0.93 -6.27
CA PRO A 47 22.37 -2.21 -6.80
C PRO A 47 22.06 -3.25 -5.73
N ARG A 48 22.70 -3.19 -4.55
CA ARG A 48 22.43 -4.10 -3.41
C ARG A 48 21.01 -3.98 -2.86
N LEU A 49 20.31 -2.88 -3.14
CA LEU A 49 18.90 -2.69 -2.77
C LEU A 49 17.94 -3.30 -3.80
N THR A 50 18.42 -3.69 -4.99
CA THR A 50 17.55 -4.22 -6.04
C THR A 50 16.87 -5.49 -5.56
N THR A 51 15.55 -5.50 -5.66
CA THR A 51 14.69 -6.60 -5.22
C THR A 51 13.90 -7.14 -6.40
N HIS A 52 13.73 -8.47 -6.45
CA HIS A 52 12.91 -9.12 -7.46
C HIS A 52 11.72 -9.78 -6.77
N ALA A 53 10.50 -9.44 -7.20
CA ALA A 53 9.28 -10.03 -6.69
C ALA A 53 8.21 -10.01 -7.78
N PHE A 54 7.34 -11.02 -7.82
CA PHE A 54 6.21 -11.06 -8.75
C PHE A 54 6.58 -11.01 -10.25
N GLY A 55 7.81 -11.38 -10.61
CA GLY A 55 8.33 -11.19 -11.97
C GLY A 55 8.70 -9.74 -12.33
N LEU A 56 8.72 -8.85 -11.35
CA LEU A 56 9.09 -7.43 -11.47
C LEU A 56 10.41 -7.15 -10.77
N THR A 57 11.09 -6.08 -11.21
CA THR A 57 12.35 -5.59 -10.63
C THR A 57 12.10 -4.25 -9.95
N PHE A 58 12.46 -4.15 -8.68
CA PHE A 58 12.30 -2.99 -7.82
C PHE A 58 13.69 -2.42 -7.50
N PRO A 59 13.95 -1.11 -7.65
CA PRO A 59 15.25 -0.54 -7.35
C PRO A 59 15.57 -0.53 -5.84
N ASN A 60 14.55 -0.66 -4.99
CA ASN A 60 14.66 -0.88 -3.54
C ASN A 60 13.37 -1.52 -3.00
N PRO A 61 13.37 -2.15 -1.80
CA PRO A 61 12.21 -2.88 -1.30
C PRO A 61 11.12 -2.00 -0.68
N VAL A 62 11.29 -0.67 -0.66
CA VAL A 62 10.41 0.26 0.07
C VAL A 62 9.43 0.95 -0.87
N GLY A 63 8.13 0.68 -0.70
CA GLY A 63 7.06 1.24 -1.54
C GLY A 63 6.09 2.18 -0.80
N LEU A 64 5.32 2.93 -1.59
CA LEU A 64 4.20 3.70 -1.09
C LEU A 64 2.96 2.80 -0.99
N ALA A 65 2.30 2.77 0.16
CA ALA A 65 1.05 2.03 0.35
C ALA A 65 -0.15 2.74 -0.28
N ALA A 66 -1.14 1.97 -0.73
CA ALA A 66 -2.42 2.53 -1.17
C ALA A 66 -3.10 3.40 -0.12
N GLY A 67 -3.90 4.33 -0.63
CA GLY A 67 -4.68 5.29 0.14
C GLY A 67 -3.99 6.64 0.31
N PHE A 68 -2.72 6.77 -0.08
CA PHE A 68 -2.00 8.05 -0.08
C PHE A 68 -2.29 8.81 -1.39
N ASP A 69 -1.87 8.27 -2.53
CA ASP A 69 -2.24 8.80 -3.86
C ASP A 69 -3.38 7.97 -4.46
N LYS A 70 -4.61 8.35 -4.14
CA LYS A 70 -5.80 7.58 -4.55
C LYS A 70 -6.13 7.71 -6.03
N ASN A 71 -5.76 8.84 -6.63
CA ASN A 71 -6.18 9.22 -7.97
C ASN A 71 -5.01 9.26 -8.98
N ALA A 72 -3.83 8.75 -8.58
CA ALA A 72 -2.61 8.72 -9.39
C ALA A 72 -2.15 10.11 -9.89
N VAL A 73 -2.28 11.14 -9.04
CA VAL A 73 -1.97 12.53 -9.41
C VAL A 73 -0.51 12.91 -9.22
N ALA A 74 0.28 12.07 -8.52
CA ALA A 74 1.65 12.37 -8.15
C ALA A 74 2.63 11.20 -8.40
N VAL A 75 2.28 10.23 -9.24
CA VAL A 75 3.08 9.02 -9.53
C VAL A 75 4.58 9.32 -9.79
N PRO A 76 4.95 10.28 -10.67
CA PRO A 76 6.36 10.59 -10.91
C PRO A 76 7.10 11.12 -9.68
N THR A 77 6.40 11.89 -8.84
CA THR A 77 6.95 12.49 -7.63
C THR A 77 7.29 11.44 -6.59
N TRP A 78 6.50 10.38 -6.47
CA TRP A 78 6.79 9.29 -5.53
C TRP A 78 8.10 8.56 -5.86
N ALA A 79 8.35 8.30 -7.15
CA ALA A 79 9.64 7.76 -7.59
C ALA A 79 10.80 8.73 -7.26
N ALA A 80 10.61 10.03 -7.49
CA ALA A 80 11.60 11.06 -7.17
C ALA A 80 11.84 11.23 -5.66
N LEU A 81 10.88 10.87 -4.81
CA LEU A 81 11.06 10.79 -3.36
C LEU A 81 11.83 9.54 -2.90
N GLY A 82 12.23 8.67 -3.83
CA GLY A 82 13.09 7.51 -3.59
C GLY A 82 12.37 6.19 -3.40
N PHE A 83 11.03 6.15 -3.49
CA PHE A 83 10.28 4.90 -3.39
C PHE A 83 10.66 3.94 -4.51
N GLY A 84 10.81 2.66 -4.16
CA GLY A 84 11.07 1.59 -5.13
C GLY A 84 9.84 1.15 -5.90
N PHE A 85 8.64 1.45 -5.41
CA PHE A 85 7.38 1.24 -6.10
C PHE A 85 6.26 2.06 -5.48
N VAL A 86 5.15 2.16 -6.22
CA VAL A 86 3.98 2.96 -5.82
C VAL A 86 2.73 2.12 -5.96
N GLU A 87 1.92 2.03 -4.91
CA GLU A 87 0.55 1.50 -5.00
C GLU A 87 -0.45 2.67 -4.91
N VAL A 88 -1.09 3.01 -6.02
CA VAL A 88 -2.17 4.02 -6.06
C VAL A 88 -3.53 3.41 -5.72
N GLY A 89 -4.55 4.24 -5.50
CA GLY A 89 -5.90 3.80 -5.15
C GLY A 89 -6.14 3.80 -3.63
N SER A 90 -7.16 3.13 -3.10
CA SER A 90 -8.06 2.21 -3.78
C SER A 90 -8.96 2.93 -4.80
N VAL A 91 -8.90 2.46 -6.04
CA VAL A 91 -9.78 2.88 -7.14
C VAL A 91 -11.04 2.02 -7.13
N THR A 92 -12.19 2.62 -7.42
CA THR A 92 -13.47 1.92 -7.54
C THR A 92 -14.06 2.12 -8.93
N ALA A 93 -14.99 1.25 -9.35
CA ALA A 93 -15.63 1.35 -10.66
C ALA A 93 -16.36 2.69 -10.83
N HIS A 94 -17.01 3.16 -9.77
CA HIS A 94 -17.68 4.45 -9.71
C HIS A 94 -16.88 5.46 -8.88
N ALA A 95 -16.87 6.72 -9.30
CA ALA A 95 -16.39 7.81 -8.45
C ALA A 95 -17.23 7.90 -7.18
N GLN A 96 -16.61 8.25 -6.06
CA GLN A 96 -17.32 8.42 -4.81
C GLN A 96 -16.63 9.40 -3.85
N PRO A 97 -17.38 10.22 -3.10
CA PRO A 97 -16.82 11.22 -2.20
C PRO A 97 -16.23 10.62 -0.92
N GLY A 98 -16.50 9.34 -0.64
CA GLY A 98 -16.17 8.63 0.61
C GLY A 98 -17.20 8.84 1.72
N ASN A 99 -16.80 8.65 2.98
CA ASN A 99 -17.65 8.90 4.15
C ASN A 99 -17.66 10.38 4.55
N PRO A 100 -18.64 10.87 5.33
CA PRO A 100 -18.68 12.27 5.79
C PRO A 100 -17.42 12.67 6.57
N LYS A 101 -16.99 13.94 6.43
CA LYS A 101 -15.90 14.54 7.23
C LYS A 101 -16.45 14.98 8.61
N PRO A 102 -15.62 15.03 9.69
CA PRO A 102 -14.21 14.62 9.76
C PRO A 102 -14.06 13.09 9.80
N ARG A 103 -13.03 12.59 9.11
CA ARG A 103 -12.81 11.16 8.85
C ARG A 103 -11.35 10.74 8.86
N LEU A 104 -10.46 11.63 9.28
CA LEU A 104 -9.04 11.41 9.42
C LEU A 104 -8.57 12.10 10.70
N PHE A 105 -7.83 11.37 11.53
CA PHE A 105 -7.43 11.81 12.87
C PHE A 105 -5.97 11.42 13.08
N ARG A 106 -5.16 12.35 13.57
CA ARG A 106 -3.77 12.09 13.95
C ARG A 106 -3.71 11.89 15.45
N LEU A 107 -2.90 10.92 15.88
CA LEU A 107 -2.61 10.64 17.28
C LEU A 107 -1.09 10.83 17.45
N PRO A 108 -0.62 12.07 17.71
CA PRO A 108 0.81 12.37 17.68
C PRO A 108 1.64 11.62 18.71
N GLU A 109 1.08 11.38 19.90
CA GLU A 109 1.75 10.65 21.00
C GLU A 109 1.96 9.16 20.69
N ASP A 110 1.12 8.63 19.79
CA ASP A 110 1.15 7.24 19.33
C ASP A 110 1.84 7.08 17.98
N GLU A 111 2.23 8.17 17.32
CA GLU A 111 2.69 8.17 15.92
C GLU A 111 1.72 7.42 14.99
N ALA A 112 0.42 7.68 15.19
CA ALA A 112 -0.66 6.91 14.60
C ALA A 112 -1.69 7.77 13.87
N ILE A 113 -2.51 7.12 13.06
CA ILE A 113 -3.63 7.72 12.34
C ILE A 113 -4.84 6.82 12.50
N ILE A 114 -6.00 7.41 12.81
CA ILE A 114 -7.30 6.76 12.63
C ILE A 114 -7.98 7.36 11.41
N ASN A 115 -8.52 6.52 10.54
CA ASN A 115 -9.27 6.99 9.37
C ASN A 115 -10.53 6.17 9.13
N ARG A 116 -11.56 6.85 8.64
CA ARG A 116 -12.81 6.29 8.15
C ARG A 116 -13.15 6.81 6.75
N LEU A 117 -12.16 6.89 5.87
CA LEU A 117 -12.25 7.57 4.57
C LEU A 117 -13.32 6.99 3.63
N GLY A 118 -13.45 5.66 3.56
CA GLY A 118 -14.48 4.99 2.73
C GLY A 118 -14.22 5.08 1.22
N PHE A 119 -12.97 4.87 0.80
CA PHE A 119 -12.54 4.90 -0.62
C PHE A 119 -12.97 6.16 -1.37
N ASN A 120 -12.75 7.37 -0.85
CA ASN A 120 -12.93 8.59 -1.64
C ASN A 120 -11.96 8.62 -2.83
N ASN A 121 -12.47 8.60 -4.05
CA ASN A 121 -11.68 8.58 -5.29
C ASN A 121 -12.52 9.07 -6.48
N GLU A 122 -11.85 9.42 -7.57
CA GLU A 122 -12.48 9.98 -8.78
C GLU A 122 -13.01 8.93 -9.77
N GLY A 123 -12.99 7.65 -9.38
CA GLY A 123 -13.47 6.55 -10.20
C GLY A 123 -12.45 6.08 -11.24
N VAL A 124 -12.72 4.92 -11.81
CA VAL A 124 -11.75 4.24 -12.67
C VAL A 124 -11.43 5.00 -13.95
N GLU A 125 -12.41 5.69 -14.55
CA GLU A 125 -12.19 6.41 -15.81
C GLU A 125 -11.18 7.55 -15.66
N ALA A 126 -11.31 8.35 -14.61
CA ALA A 126 -10.39 9.46 -14.34
C ALA A 126 -8.98 8.95 -14.04
N VAL A 127 -8.85 7.87 -13.28
CA VAL A 127 -7.54 7.27 -12.96
C VAL A 127 -6.91 6.63 -14.18
N ALA A 128 -7.67 5.90 -15.00
CA ALA A 128 -7.17 5.29 -16.22
C ALA A 128 -6.66 6.33 -17.22
N ALA A 129 -7.38 7.44 -17.40
CA ALA A 129 -6.94 8.54 -18.26
C ALA A 129 -5.58 9.12 -17.82
N ARG A 130 -5.42 9.38 -16.51
CA ARG A 130 -4.15 9.88 -15.96
C ARG A 130 -3.01 8.87 -16.13
N LEU A 131 -3.27 7.60 -15.82
CA LEU A 131 -2.24 6.57 -15.96
C LEU A 131 -1.85 6.32 -17.42
N SER A 132 -2.80 6.42 -18.37
CA SER A 132 -2.50 6.38 -19.80
C SER A 132 -1.52 7.48 -20.19
N ALA A 133 -1.83 8.74 -19.85
CA ALA A 133 -0.98 9.88 -20.16
C ALA A 133 0.44 9.75 -19.54
N LEU A 134 0.53 9.27 -18.29
CA LEU A 134 1.81 9.03 -17.62
C LEU A 134 2.64 7.92 -18.28
N ARG A 135 1.98 6.90 -18.85
CA ARG A 135 2.65 5.81 -19.59
C ARG A 135 3.13 6.28 -20.96
N GLU A 136 2.29 7.00 -21.70
CA GLU A 136 2.61 7.55 -23.03
C GLU A 136 3.82 8.50 -22.97
N THR A 137 3.93 9.27 -21.90
CA THR A 137 5.04 10.22 -21.67
C THR A 137 6.27 9.58 -20.99
N GLY A 138 6.22 8.28 -20.66
CA GLY A 138 7.31 7.57 -19.99
C GLY A 138 7.63 8.10 -18.58
N GLN A 139 6.65 8.70 -17.90
CA GLN A 139 6.81 9.31 -16.57
C GLN A 139 6.65 8.31 -15.42
N VAL A 140 6.14 7.11 -15.68
CA VAL A 140 6.17 5.99 -14.70
C VAL A 140 7.58 5.40 -14.67
N ARG A 141 8.33 5.68 -13.59
CA ARG A 141 9.77 5.33 -13.47
C ARG A 141 10.07 4.13 -12.58
N VAL A 142 9.10 3.66 -11.82
CA VAL A 142 9.19 2.51 -10.91
C VAL A 142 7.93 1.66 -11.05
N PRO A 143 7.95 0.38 -10.66
CA PRO A 143 6.75 -0.45 -10.68
C PRO A 143 5.54 0.23 -10.03
N LEU A 144 4.44 0.27 -10.77
CA LEU A 144 3.19 0.91 -10.38
C LEU A 144 2.11 -0.15 -10.16
N GLY A 145 1.70 -0.30 -8.91
CA GLY A 145 0.54 -1.07 -8.51
C GLY A 145 -0.73 -0.24 -8.49
N VAL A 146 -1.85 -0.86 -8.84
CA VAL A 146 -3.17 -0.26 -8.63
C VAL A 146 -3.98 -1.10 -7.65
N ASN A 147 -4.30 -0.50 -6.51
CA ASN A 147 -5.21 -1.08 -5.53
C ASN A 147 -6.66 -0.83 -5.97
N ILE A 148 -7.46 -1.89 -6.00
CA ILE A 148 -8.86 -1.84 -6.44
C ILE A 148 -9.74 -2.25 -5.27
N GLY A 149 -10.85 -1.53 -5.08
CA GLY A 149 -11.87 -1.83 -4.11
C GLY A 149 -13.27 -1.84 -4.73
N LYS A 150 -14.25 -2.34 -3.97
CA LYS A 150 -15.66 -2.29 -4.34
C LYS A 150 -16.23 -0.87 -4.18
N SER A 151 -16.92 -0.35 -5.19
CA SER A 151 -17.69 0.89 -5.11
C SER A 151 -18.72 0.84 -3.98
N LYS A 152 -18.95 1.95 -3.29
CA LYS A 152 -19.90 2.04 -2.16
C LYS A 152 -21.33 1.72 -2.58
N VAL A 153 -21.74 2.18 -3.75
CA VAL A 153 -23.09 1.99 -4.33
C VAL A 153 -23.37 0.55 -4.74
N THR A 154 -22.34 -0.26 -4.94
CA THR A 154 -22.48 -1.64 -5.43
C THR A 154 -22.87 -2.59 -4.28
N PRO A 155 -23.99 -3.33 -4.38
CA PRO A 155 -24.34 -4.36 -3.41
C PRO A 155 -23.25 -5.44 -3.29
N LEU A 156 -23.09 -6.02 -2.10
CA LEU A 156 -22.02 -6.99 -1.85
C LEU A 156 -22.04 -8.20 -2.81
N LYS A 157 -23.23 -8.67 -3.19
CA LYS A 157 -23.42 -9.76 -4.17
C LYS A 157 -22.93 -9.45 -5.58
N ASN A 158 -22.80 -8.17 -5.93
CA ASN A 158 -22.31 -7.72 -7.24
C ASN A 158 -20.84 -7.28 -7.15
N ALA A 159 -20.16 -7.55 -6.02
CA ALA A 159 -18.77 -7.15 -5.83
C ALA A 159 -17.85 -7.68 -6.94
N PRO A 160 -17.91 -8.97 -7.35
CA PRO A 160 -17.03 -9.47 -8.41
C PRO A 160 -17.09 -8.64 -9.70
N GLN A 161 -18.28 -8.29 -10.16
CA GLN A 161 -18.47 -7.51 -11.39
C GLN A 161 -17.89 -6.09 -11.25
N ASP A 162 -18.03 -5.45 -10.09
CA ASP A 162 -17.49 -4.11 -9.83
C ASP A 162 -15.95 -4.08 -9.78
N TYR A 163 -15.33 -5.11 -9.18
CA TYR A 163 -13.87 -5.30 -9.28
C TYR A 163 -13.43 -5.50 -10.73
N LEU A 164 -14.16 -6.30 -11.51
CA LEU A 164 -13.84 -6.57 -12.90
C LEU A 164 -13.95 -5.34 -13.80
N VAL A 165 -14.91 -4.44 -13.56
CA VAL A 165 -14.98 -3.15 -14.28
C VAL A 165 -13.69 -2.37 -14.07
N SER A 166 -13.26 -2.27 -12.81
CA SER A 166 -12.04 -1.54 -12.47
C SER A 166 -10.78 -2.19 -13.06
N LEU A 167 -10.67 -3.52 -12.93
CA LEU A 167 -9.55 -4.31 -13.44
C LEU A 167 -9.43 -4.19 -14.96
N ARG A 168 -10.53 -4.41 -15.70
CA ARG A 168 -10.55 -4.30 -17.18
C ARG A 168 -10.03 -2.95 -17.64
N ARG A 169 -10.52 -1.88 -17.01
CA ARG A 169 -10.20 -0.52 -17.44
C ARG A 169 -8.76 -0.14 -17.11
N LEU A 170 -8.22 -0.64 -16.01
CA LEU A 170 -6.86 -0.31 -15.55
C LEU A 170 -5.79 -1.29 -16.01
N TRP A 171 -6.16 -2.49 -16.51
CA TRP A 171 -5.22 -3.53 -16.90
C TRP A 171 -4.08 -3.02 -17.77
N PRO A 172 -4.30 -2.20 -18.81
CA PRO A 172 -3.21 -1.73 -19.68
C PRO A 172 -2.20 -0.81 -18.99
N HIS A 173 -2.56 -0.18 -17.86
CA HIS A 173 -1.83 0.98 -17.33
C HIS A 173 -1.03 0.70 -16.03
N ALA A 174 -1.25 -0.44 -15.37
CA ALA A 174 -0.53 -0.86 -14.16
C ALA A 174 0.50 -1.96 -14.44
N ASP A 175 1.50 -2.10 -13.58
CA ASP A 175 2.44 -3.24 -13.60
C ASP A 175 1.95 -4.39 -12.72
N TYR A 176 1.17 -4.10 -11.66
CA TYR A 176 0.53 -5.10 -10.81
C TYR A 176 -0.79 -4.60 -10.20
N PHE A 177 -1.59 -5.52 -9.67
CA PHE A 177 -2.88 -5.22 -9.06
C PHE A 177 -2.97 -5.73 -7.63
N VAL A 178 -3.72 -5.01 -6.79
CA VAL A 178 -4.04 -5.43 -5.43
C VAL A 178 -5.54 -5.38 -5.21
N ILE A 179 -6.14 -6.55 -4.96
CA ILE A 179 -7.55 -6.69 -4.62
C ILE A 179 -7.74 -6.37 -3.13
N ASN A 180 -8.51 -5.33 -2.81
CA ASN A 180 -8.67 -4.85 -1.43
C ASN A 180 -10.03 -5.20 -0.84
N VAL A 181 -10.07 -6.30 -0.10
CA VAL A 181 -11.23 -6.79 0.65
C VAL A 181 -11.18 -6.42 2.14
N SER A 182 -10.20 -5.60 2.57
CA SER A 182 -9.83 -5.48 3.99
C SER A 182 -10.14 -4.12 4.65
N SER A 183 -10.63 -3.15 3.88
CA SER A 183 -10.99 -1.82 4.43
C SER A 183 -12.10 -1.95 5.49
N PRO A 184 -11.89 -1.44 6.73
CA PRO A 184 -12.94 -1.38 7.75
C PRO A 184 -13.98 -0.29 7.49
N ASN A 185 -13.76 0.56 6.49
CA ASN A 185 -14.48 1.83 6.32
C ASN A 185 -15.57 1.78 5.24
N THR A 186 -15.69 0.63 4.56
CA THR A 186 -16.73 0.35 3.58
C THR A 186 -17.66 -0.69 4.21
N PRO A 187 -18.92 -0.34 4.53
CA PRO A 187 -19.83 -1.25 5.22
C PRO A 187 -19.92 -2.62 4.52
N GLY A 188 -19.77 -3.69 5.31
CA GLY A 188 -19.83 -5.07 4.83
C GLY A 188 -18.66 -5.53 3.96
N LEU A 189 -17.66 -4.69 3.63
CA LEU A 189 -16.58 -5.09 2.73
C LEU A 189 -15.75 -6.25 3.28
N ARG A 190 -15.46 -6.24 4.59
CA ARG A 190 -14.68 -7.31 5.23
C ARG A 190 -15.36 -8.68 5.19
N ALA A 191 -16.69 -8.73 4.96
CA ALA A 191 -17.39 -10.00 4.71
C ALA A 191 -16.96 -10.65 3.38
N LEU A 192 -16.35 -9.91 2.44
CA LEU A 192 -15.71 -10.52 1.26
C LEU A 192 -14.51 -11.40 1.61
N GLN A 193 -14.00 -11.37 2.86
CA GLN A 193 -12.95 -12.27 3.31
C GLN A 193 -13.50 -13.62 3.80
N GLU A 194 -14.83 -13.79 3.88
CA GLU A 194 -15.44 -15.10 4.13
C GLU A 194 -15.22 -16.02 2.93
N ARG A 195 -14.85 -17.29 3.18
CA ARG A 195 -14.40 -18.26 2.17
C ARG A 195 -15.22 -18.25 0.88
N GLY A 196 -16.55 -18.41 0.98
CA GLY A 196 -17.42 -18.51 -0.20
C GLY A 196 -17.42 -17.24 -1.07
N ARG A 197 -17.49 -16.06 -0.44
CA ARG A 197 -17.48 -14.77 -1.16
C ARG A 197 -16.11 -14.45 -1.73
N LEU A 198 -15.05 -14.78 -0.99
CA LEU A 198 -13.68 -14.60 -1.46
C LEU A 198 -13.40 -15.50 -2.66
N GLN A 199 -13.80 -16.76 -2.59
CA GLN A 199 -13.66 -17.72 -3.69
C GLN A 199 -14.38 -17.23 -4.95
N GLU A 200 -15.62 -16.75 -4.84
CA GLU A 200 -16.36 -16.19 -5.98
C GLU A 200 -15.60 -15.01 -6.62
N LEU A 201 -15.13 -14.07 -5.79
CA LEU A 201 -14.37 -12.90 -6.25
C LEU A 201 -13.04 -13.31 -6.92
N LEU A 202 -12.25 -14.16 -6.26
CA LEU A 202 -10.95 -14.57 -6.76
C LEU A 202 -11.06 -15.43 -8.02
N SER A 203 -12.11 -16.26 -8.12
CA SER A 203 -12.41 -17.01 -9.35
C SER A 203 -12.64 -16.06 -10.52
N ALA A 204 -13.49 -15.05 -10.34
CA ALA A 204 -13.78 -14.07 -11.39
C ALA A 204 -12.54 -13.26 -11.79
N VAL A 205 -11.72 -12.86 -10.83
CA VAL A 205 -10.46 -12.13 -11.08
C VAL A 205 -9.44 -13.01 -11.81
N ALA A 206 -9.26 -14.26 -11.39
CA ALA A 206 -8.33 -15.20 -12.01
C ALA A 206 -8.75 -15.56 -13.44
N GLU A 207 -10.05 -15.80 -13.67
CA GLU A 207 -10.61 -16.05 -15.00
C GLU A 207 -10.35 -14.86 -15.92
N PHE A 208 -10.65 -13.63 -15.46
CA PHE A 208 -10.34 -12.44 -16.25
C PHE A 208 -8.85 -12.32 -16.57
N ALA A 209 -7.96 -12.47 -15.57
CA ALA A 209 -6.53 -12.33 -15.72
C ALA A 209 -5.91 -13.36 -16.68
N ALA A 210 -6.49 -14.57 -16.76
CA ALA A 210 -6.02 -15.64 -17.65
C ALA A 210 -6.12 -15.28 -19.15
N TYR A 211 -7.01 -14.35 -19.51
CA TYR A 211 -7.19 -13.87 -20.89
C TYR A 211 -6.43 -12.57 -21.19
N GLN A 212 -5.59 -12.10 -20.29
CA GLN A 212 -4.84 -10.86 -20.45
C GLN A 212 -3.32 -11.11 -20.53
N PRO A 213 -2.53 -10.13 -21.01
CA PRO A 213 -1.08 -10.16 -20.82
C PRO A 213 -0.76 -10.33 -19.32
N PRO A 214 0.15 -11.25 -18.97
CA PRO A 214 0.35 -11.67 -17.59
C PRO A 214 0.80 -10.50 -16.71
N LYS A 215 0.05 -10.24 -15.64
CA LYS A 215 0.41 -9.27 -14.59
C LYS A 215 0.11 -9.86 -13.22
N PRO A 216 0.97 -9.60 -12.22
CA PRO A 216 0.73 -10.12 -10.88
C PRO A 216 -0.48 -9.46 -10.23
N VAL A 217 -1.35 -10.30 -9.66
CA VAL A 217 -2.51 -9.90 -8.87
C VAL A 217 -2.32 -10.39 -7.44
N LEU A 218 -2.38 -9.47 -6.49
CA LEU A 218 -2.19 -9.72 -5.07
C LEU A 218 -3.51 -9.49 -4.30
N LEU A 219 -3.61 -10.04 -3.10
CA LEU A 219 -4.75 -9.83 -2.19
C LEU A 219 -4.30 -9.10 -0.92
N LYS A 220 -5.00 -8.02 -0.54
CA LYS A 220 -4.72 -7.26 0.68
C LYS A 220 -5.62 -7.67 1.84
N VAL A 221 -5.03 -8.15 2.92
CA VAL A 221 -5.74 -8.73 4.07
C VAL A 221 -5.83 -7.79 5.27
N ALA A 222 -6.87 -7.97 6.08
CA ALA A 222 -7.02 -7.24 7.34
C ALA A 222 -6.17 -7.88 8.44
N PRO A 223 -5.59 -7.09 9.37
CA PRO A 223 -4.88 -7.63 10.52
C PRO A 223 -5.83 -8.26 11.55
N ASP A 224 -7.13 -8.01 11.46
CA ASP A 224 -8.12 -8.38 12.48
C ASP A 224 -8.76 -9.76 12.22
N LEU A 225 -8.23 -10.53 11.25
CA LEU A 225 -8.67 -11.90 10.99
C LEU A 225 -8.08 -12.87 12.04
N SER A 226 -8.83 -13.93 12.34
CA SER A 226 -8.29 -15.08 13.09
C SER A 226 -7.27 -15.84 12.24
N ASP A 227 -6.40 -16.60 12.90
CA ASP A 227 -5.39 -17.43 12.24
C ASP A 227 -6.03 -18.45 11.28
N ALA A 228 -7.17 -19.05 11.66
CA ALA A 228 -7.93 -19.93 10.77
C ALA A 228 -8.42 -19.20 9.50
N ALA A 229 -8.97 -17.99 9.64
CA ALA A 229 -9.41 -17.19 8.50
C ALA A 229 -8.22 -16.74 7.62
N LEU A 230 -7.08 -16.41 8.22
CA LEU A 230 -5.85 -16.10 7.47
C LEU A 230 -5.35 -17.31 6.68
N ALA A 231 -5.40 -18.52 7.26
CA ALA A 231 -5.05 -19.75 6.57
C ALA A 231 -5.98 -20.04 5.37
N GLU A 232 -7.29 -19.87 5.54
CA GLU A 232 -8.26 -20.00 4.44
C GLU A 232 -8.01 -18.99 3.32
N VAL A 233 -7.68 -17.74 3.66
CA VAL A 233 -7.33 -16.71 2.67
C VAL A 233 -6.06 -17.09 1.91
N ALA A 234 -5.03 -17.59 2.60
CA ALA A 234 -3.80 -18.03 1.98
C ALA A 234 -4.02 -19.24 1.04
N GLU A 235 -4.81 -20.22 1.48
CA GLU A 235 -5.22 -21.37 0.65
C GLU A 235 -5.90 -20.90 -0.64
N LEU A 236 -6.91 -20.04 -0.53
CA LEU A 236 -7.63 -19.50 -1.70
C LEU A 236 -6.71 -18.70 -2.62
N ALA A 237 -5.77 -17.93 -2.08
CA ALA A 237 -4.78 -17.21 -2.88
C ALA A 237 -3.89 -18.17 -3.69
N VAL A 238 -3.47 -19.30 -3.11
CA VAL A 238 -2.75 -20.35 -3.84
C VAL A 238 -3.65 -21.01 -4.89
N THR A 239 -4.87 -21.43 -4.52
CA THR A 239 -5.82 -22.09 -5.43
C THR A 239 -6.10 -21.26 -6.68
N HIS A 240 -6.29 -19.95 -6.51
CA HIS A 240 -6.55 -19.02 -7.61
C HIS A 240 -5.28 -18.44 -8.24
N LYS A 241 -4.10 -18.97 -7.90
CA LYS A 241 -2.80 -18.59 -8.48
C LYS A 241 -2.51 -17.09 -8.38
N LEU A 242 -2.87 -16.48 -7.26
CA LEU A 242 -2.47 -15.10 -6.98
C LEU A 242 -0.95 -15.00 -6.87
N ALA A 243 -0.41 -13.86 -7.27
CA ALA A 243 1.03 -13.63 -7.23
C ALA A 243 1.57 -13.40 -5.82
N GLY A 244 0.71 -13.07 -4.85
CA GLY A 244 1.11 -12.85 -3.47
C GLY A 244 0.07 -12.16 -2.61
N LEU A 245 0.47 -11.77 -1.41
CA LEU A 245 -0.38 -11.09 -0.43
C LEU A 245 0.20 -9.72 -0.02
N VAL A 246 -0.69 -8.83 0.42
CA VAL A 246 -0.31 -7.56 1.08
C VAL A 246 -0.83 -7.60 2.52
N ALA A 247 0.08 -7.68 3.49
CA ALA A 247 -0.22 -7.87 4.91
C ALA A 247 0.39 -6.72 5.73
N THR A 248 -0.38 -5.74 6.21
CA THR A 248 -1.85 -5.71 6.31
C THR A 248 -2.45 -4.33 6.03
N ASN A 249 -3.78 -4.28 5.98
CA ASN A 249 -4.53 -3.04 6.11
C ASN A 249 -4.52 -2.54 7.58
N THR A 250 -5.28 -1.49 7.85
CA THR A 250 -5.50 -0.91 9.19
C THR A 250 -6.26 -1.84 10.13
N THR A 251 -6.05 -1.71 11.45
CA THR A 251 -6.75 -2.47 12.51
C THR A 251 -7.92 -1.67 13.10
N VAL A 252 -8.96 -2.35 13.57
CA VAL A 252 -10.00 -1.70 14.40
C VAL A 252 -9.69 -1.75 15.89
N SER A 253 -8.67 -2.50 16.31
CA SER A 253 -8.21 -2.50 17.69
C SER A 253 -7.71 -1.11 18.12
N ARG A 254 -7.84 -0.83 19.41
CA ARG A 254 -7.34 0.36 20.11
C ARG A 254 -6.41 0.00 21.26
N GLU A 255 -6.06 -1.28 21.37
CA GLU A 255 -5.17 -1.78 22.39
C GLU A 255 -3.79 -1.10 22.31
N GLY A 256 -3.25 -0.72 23.46
CA GLY A 256 -1.92 -0.11 23.56
C GLY A 256 -1.83 1.36 23.15
N LEU A 257 -2.94 2.04 22.87
CA LEU A 257 -2.95 3.49 22.64
C LEU A 257 -2.71 4.27 23.93
N LYS A 258 -1.86 5.29 23.84
CA LYS A 258 -1.67 6.31 24.89
C LYS A 258 -2.74 7.40 24.78
N THR A 259 -3.09 7.80 23.56
CA THR A 259 -4.13 8.81 23.34
C THR A 259 -5.50 8.22 23.71
N SER A 260 -6.22 8.90 24.60
CA SER A 260 -7.62 8.58 24.89
C SER A 260 -8.54 9.30 23.89
N LEU A 261 -9.16 8.54 22.98
CA LEU A 261 -10.13 9.07 22.01
C LEU A 261 -11.19 8.03 21.62
N ASN A 262 -12.38 8.51 21.25
CA ASN A 262 -13.52 7.67 20.86
C ASN A 262 -13.81 7.73 19.34
N GLU A 263 -12.75 7.70 18.52
CA GLU A 263 -12.89 7.76 17.06
C GLU A 263 -12.99 6.37 16.42
N THR A 264 -13.97 6.21 15.54
CA THR A 264 -14.17 4.99 14.75
C THR A 264 -13.34 4.97 13.47
N GLY A 265 -13.11 3.77 12.93
CA GLY A 265 -12.37 3.55 11.70
C GLY A 265 -11.12 2.68 11.91
N GLY A 266 -10.27 2.63 10.88
CA GLY A 266 -9.02 1.89 10.92
C GLY A 266 -7.86 2.69 11.52
N LEU A 267 -7.14 2.09 12.47
CA LEU A 267 -5.90 2.57 13.07
C LEU A 267 -4.69 2.07 12.27
N SER A 268 -3.74 2.97 12.03
CA SER A 268 -2.45 2.71 11.42
C SER A 268 -1.33 3.42 12.17
N GLY A 269 -0.07 3.16 11.81
CA GLY A 269 1.10 3.74 12.47
C GLY A 269 1.71 2.80 13.48
N ARG A 270 2.51 3.35 14.41
CA ARG A 270 3.35 2.55 15.32
C ARG A 270 2.57 1.48 16.12
N PRO A 271 1.35 1.72 16.63
CA PRO A 271 0.59 0.71 17.39
C PRO A 271 0.25 -0.54 16.57
N LEU A 272 0.14 -0.43 15.24
CA LEU A 272 -0.15 -1.57 14.36
C LEU A 272 1.09 -2.46 14.12
N ARG A 273 2.31 -2.01 14.47
CA ARG A 273 3.56 -2.70 14.12
C ARG A 273 3.57 -4.15 14.59
N ALA A 274 3.28 -4.39 15.88
CA ALA A 274 3.37 -5.71 16.48
C ALA A 274 2.36 -6.68 15.84
N ARG A 275 1.09 -6.25 15.68
CA ARG A 275 0.07 -7.10 15.05
C ARG A 275 0.38 -7.38 13.58
N SER A 276 0.80 -6.37 12.82
CA SER A 276 1.20 -6.54 11.41
C SER A 276 2.37 -7.52 11.25
N LEU A 277 3.37 -7.45 12.13
CA LEU A 277 4.49 -8.40 12.14
C LEU A 277 4.03 -9.82 12.52
N GLY A 278 3.15 -9.96 13.50
CA GLY A 278 2.59 -11.26 13.88
C GLY A 278 1.81 -11.92 12.73
N VAL A 279 1.02 -11.15 11.99
CA VAL A 279 0.32 -11.65 10.79
C VAL A 279 1.31 -12.06 9.69
N LEU A 280 2.38 -11.29 9.50
CA LEU A 280 3.44 -11.68 8.56
C LEU A 280 4.05 -13.03 8.95
N HIS A 281 4.49 -13.19 10.20
CA HIS A 281 5.06 -14.44 10.69
C HIS A 281 4.11 -15.63 10.55
N PHE A 282 2.82 -15.42 10.84
CA PHE A 282 1.82 -16.47 10.67
C PHE A 282 1.73 -16.89 9.19
N LEU A 283 1.53 -15.93 8.27
CA LEU A 283 1.38 -16.21 6.85
C LEU A 283 2.63 -16.85 6.22
N THR A 284 3.83 -16.42 6.62
CA THR A 284 5.08 -17.05 6.16
C THR A 284 5.26 -18.44 6.78
N GLY A 285 4.85 -18.63 8.03
CA GLY A 285 4.91 -19.91 8.73
C GLY A 285 3.99 -20.99 8.15
N LEU A 286 2.97 -20.61 7.37
CA LEU A 286 2.14 -21.57 6.63
C LEU A 286 2.91 -22.29 5.50
N GLY A 287 4.06 -21.76 5.07
CA GLY A 287 4.89 -22.40 4.05
C GLY A 287 4.22 -22.50 2.67
N THR A 288 3.32 -21.57 2.34
CA THR A 288 2.59 -21.58 1.05
C THR A 288 3.48 -21.20 -0.15
N GLY A 289 4.64 -20.61 0.10
CA GLY A 289 5.51 -20.04 -0.93
C GLY A 289 4.96 -18.75 -1.58
N LEU A 290 3.84 -18.20 -1.09
CA LEU A 290 3.32 -16.93 -1.60
C LEU A 290 4.21 -15.77 -1.12
N PRO A 291 4.77 -14.94 -2.02
CA PRO A 291 5.49 -13.75 -1.61
C PRO A 291 4.55 -12.73 -0.94
N ILE A 292 5.04 -12.07 0.12
CA ILE A 292 4.24 -11.14 0.93
C ILE A 292 4.87 -9.75 0.92
N VAL A 293 4.05 -8.74 0.63
CA VAL A 293 4.37 -7.33 0.88
C VAL A 293 3.94 -6.96 2.30
N SER A 294 4.89 -6.60 3.17
CA SER A 294 4.59 -6.23 4.55
C SER A 294 4.24 -4.75 4.71
N VAL A 295 3.17 -4.46 5.45
CA VAL A 295 2.61 -3.12 5.63
C VAL A 295 2.07 -2.98 7.04
N GLY A 296 2.40 -1.87 7.71
CA GLY A 296 1.82 -1.50 9.01
C GLY A 296 2.87 -1.23 10.09
N GLY A 297 2.96 0.02 10.52
CA GLY A 297 3.81 0.45 11.64
C GLY A 297 5.32 0.47 11.38
N ILE A 298 5.74 0.39 10.11
CA ILE A 298 7.13 0.45 9.67
C ILE A 298 7.57 1.92 9.61
N ALA A 299 8.61 2.27 10.37
CA ALA A 299 9.13 3.64 10.47
C ALA A 299 10.67 3.74 10.47
N THR A 300 11.38 2.66 10.75
CA THR A 300 12.85 2.63 10.82
C THR A 300 13.46 1.60 9.87
N SER A 301 14.76 1.73 9.58
CA SER A 301 15.51 0.73 8.78
C SER A 301 15.51 -0.63 9.47
N ASP A 302 15.55 -0.66 10.81
CA ASP A 302 15.42 -1.90 11.58
C ASP A 302 14.04 -2.54 11.42
N ASP A 303 12.95 -1.76 11.35
CA ASP A 303 11.64 -2.31 11.04
C ASP A 303 11.61 -2.93 9.63
N VAL A 304 12.21 -2.25 8.65
CA VAL A 304 12.31 -2.79 7.28
C VAL A 304 13.09 -4.11 7.29
N PHE A 305 14.27 -4.12 7.89
CA PHE A 305 15.10 -5.31 8.02
C PHE A 305 14.37 -6.46 8.72
N GLU A 306 13.67 -6.18 9.83
CA GLU A 306 12.86 -7.17 10.56
C GLU A 306 11.77 -7.76 9.66
N ARG A 307 11.08 -6.97 8.83
CA ARG A 307 10.06 -7.50 7.91
C ARG A 307 10.65 -8.40 6.84
N LEU A 308 11.81 -8.03 6.31
CA LEU A 308 12.49 -8.84 5.29
C LEU A 308 12.97 -10.16 5.89
N CYS A 309 13.60 -10.13 7.08
CA CYS A 309 13.99 -11.34 7.81
C CYS A 309 12.80 -12.23 8.19
N ALA A 310 11.64 -11.63 8.45
CA ALA A 310 10.40 -12.36 8.71
C ALA A 310 9.79 -12.99 7.44
N GLY A 311 10.36 -12.79 6.25
CA GLY A 311 9.94 -13.42 5.00
C GLY A 311 9.14 -12.52 4.05
N ALA A 312 9.04 -11.22 4.31
CA ALA A 312 8.45 -10.30 3.34
C ALA A 312 9.41 -10.05 2.17
N CYS A 313 8.89 -10.00 0.95
CA CYS A 313 9.68 -9.66 -0.23
C CYS A 313 9.80 -8.15 -0.45
N LEU A 314 8.82 -7.37 0.01
CA LEU A 314 8.78 -5.91 -0.08
C LEU A 314 8.08 -5.33 1.16
N VAL A 315 8.23 -4.02 1.37
CA VAL A 315 7.51 -3.29 2.43
C VAL A 315 6.79 -2.06 1.87
N GLN A 316 5.69 -1.63 2.51
CA GLN A 316 5.04 -0.36 2.18
C GLN A 316 4.88 0.58 3.38
N LEU A 317 4.91 1.88 3.09
CA LEU A 317 4.80 2.95 4.07
C LEU A 317 3.57 3.83 3.79
N TYR A 318 2.99 4.35 4.87
CA TYR A 318 1.97 5.40 4.83
C TYR A 318 2.18 6.36 6.00
N THR A 319 1.89 5.90 7.22
CA THR A 319 1.84 6.76 8.39
C THR A 319 3.19 7.36 8.70
N SER A 320 4.27 6.57 8.64
CA SER A 320 5.62 7.07 8.87
C SER A 320 6.01 8.22 7.93
N LEU A 321 5.54 8.25 6.68
CA LEU A 321 5.76 9.39 5.78
C LEU A 321 5.14 10.69 6.33
N VAL A 322 3.97 10.61 6.97
CA VAL A 322 3.29 11.76 7.62
C VAL A 322 4.03 12.23 8.87
N TYR A 323 4.80 11.37 9.53
CA TYR A 323 5.51 11.70 10.77
C TYR A 323 6.97 12.08 10.54
N GLU A 324 7.64 11.50 9.54
CA GLU A 324 9.08 11.64 9.27
C GLU A 324 9.38 12.53 8.04
N GLY A 325 8.43 12.65 7.12
CA GLY A 325 8.55 13.51 5.94
C GLY A 325 9.38 12.92 4.79
N PRO A 326 9.73 13.75 3.78
CA PRO A 326 10.20 13.27 2.46
C PRO A 326 11.57 12.59 2.49
N LEU A 327 12.41 12.83 3.50
CA LEU A 327 13.73 12.21 3.63
C LEU A 327 13.67 10.79 4.22
N LEU A 328 12.48 10.32 4.63
CA LEU A 328 12.32 9.01 5.26
C LEU A 328 12.88 7.89 4.38
N ILE A 329 12.57 7.89 3.09
CA ILE A 329 12.91 6.76 2.22
C ILE A 329 14.44 6.69 2.02
N LYS A 330 15.11 7.85 1.92
CA LYS A 330 16.57 7.93 1.97
C LYS A 330 17.15 7.30 3.23
N LYS A 331 16.60 7.68 4.39
CA LYS A 331 17.02 7.18 5.71
C LYS A 331 16.83 5.67 5.82
N LEU A 332 15.71 5.14 5.35
CA LEU A 332 15.40 3.71 5.39
C LEU A 332 16.34 2.91 4.49
N ASN A 333 16.53 3.33 3.23
CA ASN A 333 17.40 2.64 2.29
C ASN A 333 18.87 2.73 2.70
N GLY A 334 19.34 3.89 3.17
CA GLY A 334 20.70 4.05 3.70
C GLY A 334 20.95 3.17 4.94
N GLY A 335 20.03 3.22 5.91
CA GLY A 335 20.16 2.38 7.11
C GLY A 335 20.04 0.88 6.83
N LEU A 336 19.27 0.47 5.81
CA LEU A 336 19.22 -0.92 5.37
C LEU A 336 20.56 -1.37 4.76
N LEU A 337 21.21 -0.53 3.94
CA LEU A 337 22.54 -0.82 3.41
C LEU A 337 23.58 -0.98 4.51
N GLU A 338 23.63 -0.04 5.46
CA GLU A 338 24.53 -0.12 6.61
C GLU A 338 24.30 -1.40 7.41
N ARG A 339 23.03 -1.81 7.58
CA ARG A 339 22.66 -3.04 8.27
C ARG A 339 23.12 -4.29 7.55
N LEU A 340 22.88 -4.36 6.23
CA LEU A 340 23.31 -5.48 5.38
C LEU A 340 24.83 -5.63 5.39
N GLU A 341 25.56 -4.51 5.29
CA GLU A 341 27.02 -4.49 5.30
C GLU A 341 27.60 -4.94 6.64
N ARG A 342 27.06 -4.41 7.75
CA ARG A 342 27.49 -4.77 9.10
C ARG A 342 27.27 -6.25 9.40
N ASP A 343 26.13 -6.80 8.97
CA ASP A 343 25.74 -8.18 9.27
C ASP A 343 26.28 -9.18 8.21
N GLY A 344 26.99 -8.71 7.17
CA GLY A 344 27.53 -9.55 6.09
C GLY A 344 26.46 -10.22 5.23
N LEU A 345 25.29 -9.59 5.10
CA LEU A 345 24.10 -10.12 4.43
C LEU A 345 23.89 -9.48 3.06
N SER A 346 23.23 -10.20 2.16
CA SER A 346 22.67 -9.64 0.93
C SER A 346 21.16 -9.56 1.03
N LEU A 347 20.55 -8.61 0.32
CA LEU A 347 19.11 -8.51 0.26
C LEU A 347 18.49 -9.76 -0.36
N GLN A 348 19.13 -10.33 -1.40
CA GLN A 348 18.67 -11.57 -2.03
C GLN A 348 18.59 -12.74 -1.04
N ASN A 349 19.53 -12.85 -0.09
CA ASN A 349 19.53 -13.90 0.91
C ASN A 349 18.37 -13.77 1.91
N LEU A 350 17.90 -12.54 2.14
CA LEU A 350 16.77 -12.26 3.05
C LEU A 350 15.42 -12.46 2.37
N THR A 351 15.31 -12.09 1.09
CA THR A 351 14.04 -12.06 0.36
C THR A 351 13.82 -13.26 -0.55
N ALA A 352 14.76 -14.22 -0.61
CA ALA A 352 14.53 -15.50 -1.28
C ALA A 352 13.34 -16.17 -0.62
N VAL A 353 12.24 -16.34 -1.37
CA VAL A 353 11.05 -17.06 -0.91
C VAL A 353 11.50 -18.45 -0.47
N ARG A 354 11.37 -18.72 0.83
CA ARG A 354 11.75 -20.00 1.46
C ARG A 354 10.59 -20.99 1.42
#